data_AF-A0A923VIS3-F1
#
_entry.id   AF-A0A923VIS3-F1
#
_cell.length_a   1.000
_cell.length_b   1.000
_cell.length_c   1.000
_cell.angle_alpha   90.00
_cell.angle_beta   90.00
_cell.angle_gamma   90.00
#
_symmetry.space_group_name_H-M   'P 1'
#
loop_
_entity.id
_entity.type
_entity.pdbx_description
1 polymer ?
#
loop_
_entity_poly.entity_id
_entity_poly.type
_entity_poly.pdbx_seq_one_letter_code
_entity_poly.pdbx_strand_id
1 'polypeptide(L)'
;WGENFYTDYFGDESKNNTGYMTDSNWNDRNQVLKALLDALPKSRMVQVRTPRTRQRFIDGPRALISSLPMKDNEGFTASDKSRIALHNDCFLSSVDDYGTFSDNGNLPAANVPVNEILRKYWMAESRYLAVGGETCDDAFSPQNDCAPWGHAEKEMAGMHYSFLNVSYNNLVNNDWQTQGCMAAIKKNLGYRFVLQQAILPTKLHAKDAMPIAVTLINEGFASPYNPRQLQLILRNKLSGKVIAIPLQTNVQRWFSGKVEIKQAIKLPGNIAAGEYELLLDLPDESASLKGRPEYSIRLANKDCWEEKTGYNKLNHSLIIER
;
A
#
# COMPACT_ATOMS: atom_id res chain seq x y z
N TRP A 1 11.64 -21.59 4.91
CA TRP A 1 10.28 -21.05 4.67
C TRP A 1 10.44 -19.83 3.77
N GLY A 2 10.61 -20.06 2.46
CA GLY A 2 10.83 -19.03 1.44
C GLY A 2 9.52 -18.46 0.91
N GLU A 3 9.36 -18.39 -0.41
CA GLU A 3 8.18 -17.97 -1.18
C GLU A 3 6.90 -18.81 -0.92
N ASN A 4 6.86 -19.66 0.10
CA ASN A 4 5.72 -20.49 0.49
C ASN A 4 5.30 -21.57 -0.53
N PHE A 5 5.66 -21.50 -1.81
CA PHE A 5 5.26 -22.53 -2.79
C PHE A 5 5.98 -23.86 -2.51
N TYR A 6 7.31 -23.87 -2.60
CA TYR A 6 8.17 -25.03 -2.32
C TYR A 6 8.60 -25.09 -0.86
N THR A 7 8.45 -26.24 -0.21
CA THR A 7 8.94 -26.46 1.16
C THR A 7 9.39 -27.91 1.38
N ASP A 8 10.46 -28.09 2.16
CA ASP A 8 10.97 -29.42 2.51
C ASP A 8 10.12 -30.12 3.59
N TYR A 9 9.44 -29.35 4.45
CA TYR A 9 8.83 -29.85 5.70
C TYR A 9 7.33 -29.57 5.85
N PHE A 10 6.74 -28.75 4.97
CA PHE A 10 5.36 -28.26 5.14
C PHE A 10 4.51 -28.51 3.88
N GLY A 11 4.83 -29.57 3.14
CA GLY A 11 4.19 -29.94 1.88
C GLY A 11 4.64 -29.11 0.68
N ASP A 12 4.48 -29.69 -0.50
CA ASP A 12 4.85 -29.12 -1.78
C ASP A 12 3.76 -29.44 -2.80
N GLU A 13 3.16 -28.40 -3.39
CA GLU A 13 2.11 -28.54 -4.40
C GLU A 13 2.65 -28.69 -5.82
N SER A 14 3.97 -28.72 -5.99
CA SER A 14 4.59 -28.94 -7.29
C SER A 14 4.33 -30.35 -7.81
N LYS A 15 4.30 -30.48 -9.14
CA LYS A 15 4.20 -31.79 -9.82
C LYS A 15 5.42 -32.67 -9.60
N ASN A 16 6.52 -32.12 -9.09
CA ASN A 16 7.72 -32.87 -8.73
C ASN A 16 7.55 -33.61 -7.40
N ASN A 17 6.43 -33.40 -6.70
CA ASN A 17 6.08 -34.08 -5.45
C ASN A 17 4.62 -34.59 -5.50
N THR A 18 3.86 -34.48 -4.41
CA THR A 18 2.48 -34.99 -4.33
C THR A 18 1.48 -34.24 -5.22
N GLY A 19 1.80 -33.01 -5.65
CA GLY A 19 0.93 -32.20 -6.51
C GLY A 19 -0.30 -31.61 -5.79
N TYR A 20 -0.40 -31.77 -4.46
CA TYR A 20 -1.43 -31.20 -3.60
C TYR A 20 -0.91 -31.08 -2.16
N MET A 21 -1.57 -30.24 -1.35
CA MET A 21 -1.28 -30.09 0.08
C MET A 21 -2.37 -30.75 0.94
N THR A 22 -2.00 -31.43 2.03
CA THR A 22 -2.98 -32.01 2.96
C THR A 22 -3.49 -30.98 3.99
N ASP A 23 -4.61 -31.29 4.67
CA ASP A 23 -5.09 -30.49 5.81
C ASP A 23 -3.99 -30.29 6.88
N SER A 24 -3.17 -31.31 7.14
CA SER A 24 -2.05 -31.23 8.09
C SER A 24 -1.00 -30.23 7.61
N ASN A 25 -0.63 -30.27 6.33
CA ASN A 25 0.34 -29.32 5.78
C ASN A 25 -0.17 -27.89 5.97
N TRP A 26 -1.44 -27.61 5.64
CA TRP A 26 -2.00 -26.28 5.84
C TRP A 26 -2.01 -25.84 7.31
N ASN A 27 -2.30 -26.75 8.24
CA ASN A 27 -2.19 -26.44 9.67
C ASN A 27 -0.76 -26.05 10.07
N ASP A 28 0.25 -26.78 9.59
CA ASP A 28 1.65 -26.47 9.90
C ASP A 28 2.07 -25.13 9.27
N ARG A 29 1.70 -24.89 8.01
CA ARG A 29 1.92 -23.61 7.31
C ARG A 29 1.26 -22.44 8.05
N ASN A 30 0.04 -22.63 8.55
CA ASN A 30 -0.69 -21.63 9.33
C ASN A 30 0.01 -21.34 10.67
N GLN A 31 0.57 -22.35 11.34
CA GLN A 31 1.36 -22.15 12.55
C GLN A 31 2.61 -21.31 12.29
N VAL A 32 3.33 -21.59 11.18
CA VAL A 32 4.50 -20.79 10.79
C VAL A 32 4.11 -19.35 10.46
N LEU A 33 3.05 -19.14 9.67
CA LEU A 33 2.56 -17.80 9.34
C LEU A 33 2.10 -17.04 10.59
N LYS A 34 1.46 -17.73 11.53
CA LYS A 34 1.06 -17.16 12.83
C LYS A 34 2.28 -16.70 13.63
N ALA A 35 3.30 -17.54 13.73
CA ALA A 35 4.55 -17.19 14.41
C ALA A 35 5.23 -15.96 13.78
N LEU A 36 5.24 -15.84 12.45
CA LEU A 36 5.75 -14.65 11.75
C LEU A 36 4.93 -13.39 12.07
N LEU A 37 3.59 -13.49 12.06
CA LEU A 37 2.70 -12.38 12.39
C LEU A 37 2.83 -11.92 13.85
N ASP A 38 3.14 -12.84 14.77
CA ASP A 38 3.37 -12.53 16.19
C ASP A 38 4.76 -11.96 16.46
N ALA A 39 5.77 -12.38 15.68
CA ALA A 39 7.13 -11.86 15.78
C ALA A 39 7.27 -10.41 15.27
N LEU A 40 6.40 -9.97 14.34
CA LEU A 40 6.44 -8.63 13.77
C LEU A 40 5.50 -7.65 14.50
N PRO A 41 5.84 -6.34 14.57
CA PRO A 41 4.92 -5.33 15.08
C PRO A 41 3.56 -5.37 14.39
N LYS A 42 2.49 -5.11 15.15
CA LYS A 42 1.11 -5.11 14.63
C LYS A 42 0.88 -4.11 13.47
N SER A 43 1.74 -3.11 13.32
CA SER A 43 1.76 -2.17 12.19
C SER A 43 2.51 -2.66 10.95
N ARG A 44 2.94 -3.93 10.91
CA ARG A 44 3.62 -4.56 9.77
C ARG A 44 2.83 -5.76 9.26
N MET A 45 2.88 -5.96 7.95
CA MET A 45 2.25 -7.06 7.23
C MET A 45 3.29 -8.13 6.88
N VAL A 46 2.82 -9.35 6.65
CA VAL A 46 3.60 -10.48 6.10
C VAL A 46 3.05 -10.79 4.71
N GLN A 47 3.90 -10.83 3.69
CA GLN A 47 3.49 -11.25 2.36
C GLN A 47 3.55 -12.78 2.23
N VAL A 48 2.49 -13.35 1.68
CA VAL A 48 2.42 -14.75 1.25
C VAL A 48 2.31 -14.81 -0.27
N ARG A 49 2.57 -15.97 -0.83
CA ARG A 49 2.63 -16.15 -2.29
C ARG A 49 1.29 -16.27 -2.98
N THR A 50 0.29 -16.86 -2.33
CA THR A 50 -1.01 -17.14 -2.95
C THR A 50 -2.16 -16.56 -2.13
N PRO A 51 -3.24 -16.05 -2.76
CA PRO A 51 -4.46 -15.66 -2.06
C PRO A 51 -5.05 -16.79 -1.22
N ARG A 52 -4.86 -18.04 -1.67
CA ARG A 52 -5.32 -19.24 -0.98
C ARG A 52 -4.66 -19.45 0.38
N THR A 53 -3.34 -19.18 0.48
CA THR A 53 -2.63 -19.25 1.76
C THR A 53 -3.27 -18.32 2.79
N ARG A 54 -3.69 -17.13 2.36
CA ARG A 54 -4.45 -16.20 3.19
C ARG A 54 -5.83 -16.73 3.56
N GLN A 55 -6.62 -17.20 2.59
CA GLN A 55 -7.96 -17.75 2.84
C GLN A 55 -7.90 -18.89 3.88
N ARG A 56 -6.94 -19.80 3.73
CA ARG A 56 -6.79 -20.96 4.61
C ARG A 56 -6.21 -20.63 5.98
N PHE A 57 -5.48 -19.53 6.12
CA PHE A 57 -5.11 -19.01 7.43
C PHE A 57 -6.33 -18.47 8.18
N ILE A 58 -7.20 -17.73 7.50
CA ILE A 58 -8.33 -17.03 8.11
C ILE A 58 -9.48 -18.00 8.42
N ASP A 59 -9.87 -18.81 7.43
CA ASP A 59 -11.06 -19.67 7.49
C ASP A 59 -10.71 -21.15 7.73
N GLY A 60 -9.41 -21.47 7.88
CA GLY A 60 -8.90 -22.82 8.14
C GLY A 60 -8.52 -23.63 6.88
N PRO A 61 -7.91 -24.82 7.05
CA PRO A 61 -7.35 -25.62 5.95
C PRO A 61 -8.29 -25.97 4.79
N ARG A 62 -9.61 -25.92 5.03
CA ARG A 62 -10.67 -26.22 4.07
C ARG A 62 -11.41 -24.98 3.55
N ALA A 63 -10.83 -23.79 3.72
CA ALA A 63 -11.36 -22.55 3.17
C ALA A 63 -11.66 -22.71 1.67
N LEU A 64 -12.82 -22.20 1.25
CA LEU A 64 -13.22 -22.24 -0.15
C LEU A 64 -12.49 -21.14 -0.93
N ILE A 65 -12.18 -21.39 -2.21
CA ILE A 65 -11.68 -20.33 -3.10
C ILE A 65 -12.64 -19.15 -3.22
N SER A 66 -13.93 -19.37 -2.93
CA SER A 66 -14.99 -18.36 -2.91
C SER A 66 -15.14 -17.65 -1.56
N SER A 67 -14.22 -17.82 -0.60
CA SER A 67 -14.20 -17.06 0.65
C SER A 67 -14.33 -15.56 0.36
N LEU A 68 -15.16 -14.88 1.15
CA LEU A 68 -15.45 -13.46 0.95
C LEU A 68 -14.22 -12.59 1.30
N PRO A 69 -13.96 -11.52 0.54
CA PRO A 69 -12.88 -10.59 0.89
C PRO A 69 -13.21 -9.81 2.16
N MET A 70 -12.18 -9.18 2.75
CA MET A 70 -12.32 -8.21 3.84
C MET A 70 -13.37 -7.15 3.53
N LYS A 71 -14.21 -6.86 4.52
CA LYS A 71 -15.07 -5.66 4.55
C LYS A 71 -14.21 -4.43 4.83
N ASP A 72 -14.73 -3.27 4.45
CA ASP A 72 -13.99 -2.01 4.61
C ASP A 72 -13.58 -1.73 6.06
N ASN A 73 -14.43 -2.07 7.04
CA ASN A 73 -14.14 -1.89 8.46
C ASN A 73 -13.14 -2.92 9.05
N GLU A 74 -12.76 -3.94 8.29
CA GLU A 74 -11.74 -4.93 8.69
C GLU A 74 -10.33 -4.52 8.23
N GLY A 75 -10.24 -3.64 7.22
CA GLY A 75 -8.97 -3.12 6.70
C GLY A 75 -8.24 -2.20 7.68
N PHE A 76 -6.91 -2.35 7.76
CA PHE A 76 -6.03 -1.57 8.64
C PHE A 76 -6.36 -1.67 10.15
N THR A 77 -6.95 -2.79 10.59
CA THR A 77 -7.34 -3.01 12.01
C THR A 77 -6.25 -3.63 12.86
N ALA A 78 -5.07 -3.87 12.29
CA ALA A 78 -3.95 -4.57 12.93
C ALA A 78 -4.25 -6.03 13.36
N SER A 79 -5.42 -6.54 12.98
CA SER A 79 -5.77 -7.96 13.06
C SER A 79 -4.91 -8.77 12.10
N ASP A 80 -4.72 -10.06 12.40
CA ASP A 80 -3.94 -10.95 11.53
C ASP A 80 -4.55 -11.03 10.11
N LYS A 81 -5.89 -11.02 9.99
CA LYS A 81 -6.62 -10.92 8.70
C LYS A 81 -6.22 -9.67 7.89
N SER A 82 -5.99 -8.54 8.56
CA SER A 82 -5.55 -7.28 7.93
C SER A 82 -4.04 -7.16 7.72
N ARG A 83 -3.27 -8.23 7.98
CA ARG A 83 -1.80 -8.23 7.95
C ARG A 83 -1.19 -9.31 7.05
N ILE A 84 -2.00 -10.11 6.35
CA ILE A 84 -1.52 -11.11 5.39
C ILE A 84 -1.67 -10.55 3.99
N ALA A 85 -0.56 -10.12 3.42
CA ALA A 85 -0.39 -9.44 2.15
C ALA A 85 0.03 -10.42 1.04
N LEU A 86 0.18 -9.97 -0.22
CA LEU A 86 0.60 -10.83 -1.33
C LEU A 86 1.94 -10.39 -1.92
N HIS A 87 2.82 -11.36 -2.13
CA HIS A 87 3.95 -11.28 -3.03
C HIS A 87 3.62 -12.14 -4.27
N ASN A 88 3.43 -11.50 -5.41
CA ASN A 88 3.23 -12.19 -6.67
C ASN A 88 4.58 -12.44 -7.35
N ASP A 89 5.20 -13.56 -7.02
CA ASP A 89 6.26 -14.13 -7.83
C ASP A 89 5.71 -14.43 -9.24
N CYS A 90 6.44 -14.18 -10.32
CA CYS A 90 5.92 -14.40 -11.67
C CYS A 90 4.66 -13.59 -12.08
N PHE A 91 4.54 -12.33 -11.64
CA PHE A 91 3.50 -11.40 -12.13
C PHE A 91 3.41 -11.39 -13.66
N LEU A 92 2.20 -11.63 -14.18
CA LEU A 92 1.89 -11.72 -15.61
C LEU A 92 2.83 -12.63 -16.41
N SER A 93 3.35 -13.70 -15.82
CA SER A 93 4.20 -14.66 -16.55
C SER A 93 3.41 -15.84 -17.16
N SER A 94 2.13 -16.00 -16.79
CA SER A 94 1.17 -16.93 -17.41
C SER A 94 -0.27 -16.50 -17.08
N VAL A 95 -1.27 -17.27 -17.51
CA VAL A 95 -2.69 -17.03 -17.16
C VAL A 95 -2.94 -16.93 -15.65
N ASP A 96 -2.20 -17.70 -14.85
CA ASP A 96 -2.34 -17.81 -13.39
C ASP A 96 -1.08 -17.36 -12.61
N ASP A 97 -0.18 -16.64 -13.29
CA ASP A 97 1.07 -16.11 -12.76
C ASP A 97 1.98 -17.21 -12.16
N TYR A 98 2.15 -18.31 -12.90
CA TYR A 98 2.88 -19.52 -12.48
C TYR A 98 2.35 -20.11 -11.17
N GLY A 99 1.03 -20.14 -11.03
CA GLY A 99 0.35 -20.78 -9.91
C GLY A 99 -0.05 -19.87 -8.75
N THR A 100 0.26 -18.56 -8.78
CA THR A 100 -0.24 -17.56 -7.80
C THR A 100 -1.75 -17.67 -7.61
N PHE A 101 -2.45 -17.73 -8.74
CA PHE A 101 -3.91 -17.71 -8.84
C PHE A 101 -4.45 -19.08 -9.26
N SER A 102 -3.79 -20.15 -8.82
CA SER A 102 -4.24 -21.53 -8.99
C SER A 102 -4.90 -22.07 -7.71
N ASP A 103 -5.50 -23.26 -7.78
CA ASP A 103 -5.90 -24.06 -6.62
C ASP A 103 -5.64 -25.54 -6.89
N ASN A 104 -4.53 -26.05 -6.33
CA ASN A 104 -4.22 -27.48 -6.34
C ASN A 104 -4.91 -28.23 -5.18
N GLY A 105 -5.82 -27.56 -4.45
CA GLY A 105 -6.75 -28.16 -3.49
C GLY A 105 -6.11 -28.85 -2.29
N ASN A 106 -6.93 -29.59 -1.55
CA ASN A 106 -6.52 -30.79 -0.79
C ASN A 106 -6.87 -32.08 -1.56
N LEU A 107 -7.68 -31.92 -2.61
CA LEU A 107 -8.12 -32.87 -3.63
C LEU A 107 -8.33 -32.07 -4.93
N PRO A 108 -8.26 -32.68 -6.13
CA PRO A 108 -8.42 -31.96 -7.39
C PRO A 108 -9.77 -31.23 -7.47
N ALA A 109 -9.74 -29.94 -7.80
CA ALA A 109 -10.96 -29.16 -8.02
C ALA A 109 -11.66 -29.60 -9.32
N ALA A 110 -13.00 -29.61 -9.31
CA ALA A 110 -13.83 -29.69 -10.51
C ALA A 110 -13.64 -28.46 -11.42
N ASN A 111 -14.20 -28.47 -12.64
CA ASN A 111 -14.17 -27.37 -13.62
C ASN A 111 -14.74 -26.05 -13.05
N VAL A 112 -13.92 -25.31 -12.31
CA VAL A 112 -14.25 -24.02 -11.70
C VAL A 112 -13.23 -22.98 -12.17
N PRO A 113 -13.61 -21.75 -12.51
CA PRO A 113 -12.68 -20.72 -12.99
C PRO A 113 -11.84 -20.14 -11.84
N VAL A 114 -10.92 -20.93 -11.30
CA VAL A 114 -10.13 -20.61 -10.09
C VAL A 114 -9.38 -19.28 -10.24
N ASN A 115 -8.70 -19.08 -11.36
CA ASN A 115 -7.90 -17.87 -11.62
C ASN A 115 -8.75 -16.60 -11.49
N GLU A 116 -9.91 -16.57 -12.14
CA GLU A 116 -10.82 -15.41 -12.13
C GLU A 116 -11.35 -15.13 -10.72
N ILE A 117 -11.71 -16.18 -9.97
CA ILE A 117 -12.21 -16.06 -8.60
C ILE A 117 -11.13 -15.49 -7.68
N LEU A 118 -9.92 -16.04 -7.73
CA LEU A 118 -8.82 -15.62 -6.85
C LEU A 118 -8.29 -14.22 -7.21
N ARG A 119 -8.21 -13.86 -8.50
CA ARG A 119 -7.84 -12.50 -8.92
C ARG A 119 -8.89 -11.49 -8.43
N LYS A 120 -10.19 -11.77 -8.62
CA LYS A 120 -11.27 -10.89 -8.15
C LYS A 120 -11.27 -10.74 -6.62
N TYR A 121 -11.06 -11.83 -5.89
CA TYR A 121 -10.87 -11.81 -4.44
C TYR A 121 -9.68 -10.91 -4.07
N TRP A 122 -8.54 -11.09 -4.72
CA TRP A 122 -7.34 -10.33 -4.40
C TRP A 122 -7.43 -8.85 -4.75
N MET A 123 -8.09 -8.48 -5.85
CA MET A 123 -8.36 -7.07 -6.19
C MET A 123 -9.15 -6.35 -5.08
N ALA A 124 -10.04 -7.06 -4.37
CA ALA A 124 -10.76 -6.49 -3.23
C ALA A 124 -9.88 -6.40 -1.97
N GLU A 125 -9.08 -7.43 -1.70
CA GLU A 125 -8.18 -7.51 -0.53
C GLU A 125 -7.02 -6.50 -0.61
N SER A 126 -6.42 -6.37 -1.79
CA SER A 126 -5.25 -5.53 -2.07
C SER A 126 -5.46 -4.04 -1.78
N ARG A 127 -6.71 -3.58 -1.72
CA ARG A 127 -7.05 -2.21 -1.28
C ARG A 127 -6.51 -1.91 0.12
N TYR A 128 -6.35 -2.92 0.97
CA TYR A 128 -5.98 -2.78 2.38
C TYR A 128 -4.63 -3.42 2.73
N LEU A 129 -3.95 -4.02 1.75
CA LEU A 129 -2.79 -4.88 1.99
C LEU A 129 -1.64 -4.49 1.06
N ALA A 130 -0.41 -4.70 1.52
CA ALA A 130 0.76 -4.56 0.66
C ALA A 130 0.67 -5.57 -0.50
N VAL A 131 0.95 -5.09 -1.72
CA VAL A 131 1.08 -5.94 -2.89
C VAL A 131 2.37 -5.55 -3.60
N GLY A 132 3.13 -6.57 -3.98
CA GLY A 132 4.30 -6.44 -4.84
C GLY A 132 4.66 -7.81 -5.37
N GLY A 133 5.83 -7.94 -5.97
CA GLY A 133 6.19 -9.17 -6.65
C GLY A 133 7.35 -8.96 -7.62
N GLU A 134 7.47 -9.84 -8.59
CA GLU A 134 8.44 -9.77 -9.68
C GLU A 134 7.90 -10.42 -10.95
N THR A 135 8.50 -10.09 -12.09
CA THR A 135 8.29 -10.80 -13.36
C THR A 135 9.28 -11.95 -13.47
N CYS A 136 8.92 -13.04 -14.14
CA CYS A 136 9.80 -14.22 -14.25
C CYS A 136 9.96 -14.78 -15.66
N ASP A 137 8.91 -14.71 -16.49
CA ASP A 137 8.93 -15.21 -17.87
C ASP A 137 8.16 -14.25 -18.78
N ASP A 138 8.66 -14.12 -20.01
CA ASP A 138 8.14 -13.22 -21.03
C ASP A 138 7.27 -13.95 -22.08
N ALA A 139 7.03 -15.25 -21.88
CA ALA A 139 6.22 -16.05 -22.79
C ALA A 139 4.73 -15.66 -22.84
N PHE A 140 4.23 -14.86 -21.89
CA PHE A 140 2.83 -14.43 -21.81
C PHE A 140 2.55 -13.11 -22.55
N SER A 141 3.23 -12.90 -23.67
CA SER A 141 3.00 -11.78 -24.59
C SER A 141 1.84 -12.08 -25.55
N PRO A 142 0.95 -11.10 -25.86
CA PRO A 142 1.07 -9.69 -25.49
C PRO A 142 0.47 -9.32 -24.13
N GLN A 143 -0.06 -10.26 -23.35
CA GLN A 143 -0.78 -9.94 -22.11
C GLN A 143 0.10 -9.22 -21.08
N ASN A 144 1.36 -9.62 -20.96
CA ASN A 144 2.36 -9.06 -20.07
C ASN A 144 2.96 -7.72 -20.54
N ASP A 145 2.59 -7.23 -21.73
CA ASP A 145 3.12 -6.01 -22.34
C ASP A 145 2.41 -4.72 -21.89
N CYS A 146 2.89 -3.59 -22.41
CA CYS A 146 2.20 -2.30 -22.28
C CYS A 146 0.86 -2.28 -23.05
N ALA A 147 -0.04 -1.38 -22.65
CA ALA A 147 -1.22 -1.06 -23.43
C ALA A 147 -0.84 -0.50 -24.84
N PRO A 148 -1.68 -0.68 -25.87
CA PRO A 148 -3.02 -1.27 -25.83
C PRO A 148 -3.07 -2.80 -26.01
N TRP A 149 -1.95 -3.43 -26.36
CA TRP A 149 -1.91 -4.87 -26.66
C TRP A 149 -1.82 -5.73 -25.41
N GLY A 150 -1.08 -5.25 -24.41
CA GLY A 150 -1.02 -5.82 -23.07
C GLY A 150 -1.80 -5.03 -22.04
N HIS A 151 -1.69 -5.47 -20.79
CA HIS A 151 -2.46 -4.91 -19.69
C HIS A 151 -1.67 -4.80 -18.38
N ALA A 152 -0.33 -4.75 -18.44
CA ALA A 152 0.53 -4.67 -17.26
C ALA A 152 0.11 -3.55 -16.28
N GLU A 153 -0.04 -2.31 -16.77
CA GLU A 153 -0.44 -1.18 -15.94
C GLU A 153 -1.87 -1.33 -15.37
N LYS A 154 -2.80 -1.87 -16.16
CA LYS A 154 -4.18 -2.10 -15.75
C LYS A 154 -4.25 -3.15 -14.63
N GLU A 155 -3.44 -4.20 -14.75
CA GLU A 155 -3.36 -5.26 -13.74
C GLU A 155 -2.72 -4.75 -12.45
N MET A 156 -1.62 -4.01 -12.55
CA MET A 156 -0.97 -3.35 -11.39
C MET A 156 -1.93 -2.41 -10.67
N ALA A 157 -2.68 -1.60 -11.41
CA ALA A 157 -3.70 -0.71 -10.84
C ALA A 157 -4.85 -1.48 -10.18
N GLY A 158 -5.36 -2.52 -10.84
CA GLY A 158 -6.46 -3.34 -10.31
C GLY A 158 -6.11 -4.11 -9.03
N MET A 159 -4.85 -4.51 -8.89
CA MET A 159 -4.32 -5.23 -7.72
C MET A 159 -3.54 -4.34 -6.74
N HIS A 160 -3.56 -3.03 -6.92
CA HIS A 160 -2.93 -2.05 -6.02
C HIS A 160 -1.44 -2.33 -5.75
N TYR A 161 -0.65 -2.55 -6.80
CA TYR A 161 0.78 -2.82 -6.67
C TYR A 161 1.52 -1.64 -6.05
N SER A 162 2.31 -1.93 -5.03
CA SER A 162 3.12 -0.94 -4.30
C SER A 162 4.57 -0.91 -4.72
N PHE A 163 5.10 -2.04 -5.18
CA PHE A 163 6.48 -2.17 -5.65
C PHE A 163 6.58 -3.36 -6.62
N LEU A 164 7.69 -3.41 -7.35
CA LEU A 164 8.08 -4.54 -8.19
C LEU A 164 9.59 -4.76 -8.04
N ASN A 165 10.01 -6.00 -7.85
CA ASN A 165 11.41 -6.38 -7.91
C ASN A 165 11.84 -6.54 -9.39
N VAL A 166 12.98 -5.93 -9.71
CA VAL A 166 13.56 -5.83 -11.07
C VAL A 166 14.97 -6.43 -11.11
N SER A 167 15.29 -7.32 -10.17
CA SER A 167 16.64 -7.91 -10.06
C SER A 167 16.69 -9.38 -10.48
N TYR A 168 15.54 -10.05 -10.66
CA TYR A 168 15.47 -11.47 -11.01
C TYR A 168 15.56 -11.69 -12.53
N ASN A 169 14.47 -11.42 -13.26
CA ASN A 169 14.43 -11.51 -14.72
C ASN A 169 13.84 -10.24 -15.34
N ASN A 170 14.64 -9.59 -16.19
CA ASN A 170 14.33 -8.28 -16.76
C ASN A 170 13.73 -8.33 -18.17
N LEU A 171 13.47 -9.50 -18.75
CA LEU A 171 12.92 -9.59 -20.12
C LEU A 171 11.63 -8.76 -20.27
N VAL A 172 10.62 -9.04 -19.44
CA VAL A 172 9.35 -8.27 -19.42
C VAL A 172 9.59 -6.78 -19.09
N ASN A 173 10.49 -6.49 -18.15
CA ASN A 173 10.78 -5.10 -17.78
C ASN A 173 11.45 -4.31 -18.93
N ASN A 174 12.29 -4.96 -19.72
CA ASN A 174 12.94 -4.38 -20.89
C ASN A 174 11.92 -4.07 -21.99
N ASP A 175 10.89 -4.91 -22.12
CA ASP A 175 9.77 -4.67 -23.03
C ASP A 175 8.99 -3.44 -22.61
N TRP A 176 8.66 -3.29 -21.32
CA TRP A 176 8.02 -2.06 -20.84
C TRP A 176 8.88 -0.81 -21.02
N GLN A 177 10.20 -0.95 -20.94
CA GLN A 177 11.14 0.15 -21.19
C GLN A 177 11.15 0.53 -22.67
N THR A 178 11.14 -0.46 -23.56
CA THR A 178 11.17 -0.28 -25.03
C THR A 178 9.83 0.25 -25.56
N GLN A 179 8.73 -0.29 -25.06
CA GLN A 179 7.36 0.10 -25.41
C GLN A 179 6.91 1.41 -24.71
N GLY A 180 7.66 1.85 -23.69
CA GLY A 180 7.53 3.18 -23.10
C GLY A 180 6.62 3.30 -21.86
N CYS A 181 5.99 2.22 -21.38
CA CYS A 181 5.15 2.29 -20.18
C CYS A 181 5.93 2.20 -18.85
N MET A 182 7.21 1.78 -18.85
CA MET A 182 8.01 1.67 -17.62
C MET A 182 8.07 2.98 -16.80
N ALA A 183 8.12 4.14 -17.46
CA ALA A 183 8.13 5.43 -16.77
C ALA A 183 6.83 5.68 -15.99
N ALA A 184 5.69 5.32 -16.58
CA ALA A 184 4.38 5.41 -15.93
C ALA A 184 4.25 4.39 -14.79
N ILE A 185 4.69 3.14 -15.00
CA ILE A 185 4.76 2.11 -13.96
C ILE A 185 5.55 2.61 -12.75
N LYS A 186 6.79 3.09 -12.94
CA LYS A 186 7.63 3.59 -11.84
C LYS A 186 7.01 4.78 -11.12
N LYS A 187 6.28 5.64 -11.84
CA LYS A 187 5.62 6.82 -11.27
C LYS A 187 4.39 6.45 -10.45
N ASN A 188 3.68 5.40 -10.84
CA ASN A 188 2.37 5.06 -10.30
C ASN A 188 2.39 3.88 -9.32
N LEU A 189 3.46 3.09 -9.23
CA LEU A 189 3.61 2.08 -8.19
C LEU A 189 3.45 2.70 -6.79
N GLY A 190 2.66 2.06 -5.94
CA GLY A 190 2.37 2.57 -4.60
C GLY A 190 1.45 3.77 -4.64
N TYR A 191 1.73 4.74 -3.78
CA TYR A 191 0.96 5.97 -3.68
C TYR A 191 1.70 7.13 -4.34
N ARG A 192 0.94 8.07 -4.90
CA ARG A 192 1.46 9.32 -5.45
C ARG A 192 0.48 10.46 -5.17
N PHE A 193 0.71 11.19 -4.09
CA PHE A 193 -0.19 12.26 -3.67
C PHE A 193 0.13 13.59 -4.34
N VAL A 194 -0.81 14.11 -5.12
CA VAL A 194 -0.76 15.45 -5.72
C VAL A 194 -1.74 16.35 -4.98
N LEU A 195 -1.24 17.39 -4.32
CA LEU A 195 -2.06 18.44 -3.73
C LEU A 195 -2.74 19.23 -4.84
N GLN A 196 -4.07 19.26 -4.81
CA GLN A 196 -4.88 20.04 -5.76
C GLN A 196 -5.25 21.40 -5.17
N GLN A 197 -5.64 21.42 -3.90
CA GLN A 197 -6.09 22.65 -3.24
C GLN A 197 -5.91 22.55 -1.73
N ALA A 198 -5.55 23.67 -1.11
CA ALA A 198 -5.68 23.89 0.32
C ALA A 198 -6.41 25.22 0.58
N ILE A 199 -7.50 25.18 1.33
CA ILE A 199 -8.27 26.35 1.76
C ILE A 199 -7.96 26.55 3.24
N LEU A 200 -7.25 27.64 3.53
CA LEU A 200 -6.66 27.94 4.83
C LEU A 200 -6.91 29.43 5.15
N PRO A 201 -7.17 29.81 6.41
CA PRO A 201 -7.29 31.20 6.79
C PRO A 201 -5.95 31.92 6.63
N THR A 202 -6.00 33.21 6.30
CA THR A 202 -4.83 34.11 6.30
C THR A 202 -4.64 34.83 7.63
N LYS A 203 -5.69 34.85 8.46
CA LYS A 203 -5.74 35.55 9.75
C LYS A 203 -6.65 34.81 10.72
N LEU A 204 -6.26 34.73 12.00
CA LEU A 204 -7.01 34.02 13.04
C LEU A 204 -6.65 34.55 14.44
N HIS A 205 -7.60 34.63 15.38
CA HIS A 205 -7.24 34.83 16.80
C HIS A 205 -6.80 33.50 17.42
N ALA A 206 -5.86 33.54 18.36
CA ALA A 206 -5.25 32.34 18.96
C ALA A 206 -6.25 31.34 19.56
N LYS A 207 -7.45 31.79 19.96
CA LYS A 207 -8.50 30.95 20.56
C LYS A 207 -9.52 30.40 19.56
N ASP A 208 -9.52 30.90 18.33
CA ASP A 208 -10.47 30.47 17.32
C ASP A 208 -10.11 29.08 16.78
N ALA A 209 -11.12 28.34 16.33
CA ALA A 209 -10.88 27.12 15.57
C ALA A 209 -10.40 27.50 14.16
N MET A 210 -9.30 26.88 13.72
CA MET A 210 -8.78 27.07 12.36
C MET A 210 -9.48 26.10 11.40
N PRO A 211 -10.33 26.60 10.47
CA PRO A 211 -10.88 25.75 9.44
C PRO A 211 -9.80 25.36 8.44
N ILE A 212 -9.79 24.09 8.02
CA ILE A 212 -8.87 23.54 7.03
C ILE A 212 -9.69 22.70 6.07
N ALA A 213 -9.52 22.96 4.77
CA ALA A 213 -9.94 22.02 3.73
C ALA A 213 -8.76 21.73 2.79
N VAL A 214 -8.41 20.46 2.63
CA VAL A 214 -7.34 20.00 1.73
C VAL A 214 -7.92 18.97 0.77
N THR A 215 -7.67 19.16 -0.52
CA THR A 215 -8.03 18.23 -1.58
C THR A 215 -6.76 17.74 -2.25
N LEU A 216 -6.58 16.41 -2.30
CA LEU A 216 -5.49 15.74 -2.98
C LEU A 216 -6.04 14.74 -4.01
N ILE A 217 -5.20 14.30 -4.93
CA ILE A 217 -5.42 13.11 -5.74
C ILE A 217 -4.29 12.13 -5.45
N ASN A 218 -4.62 10.88 -5.13
CA ASN A 218 -3.66 9.79 -5.21
C ASN A 218 -3.65 9.27 -6.66
N GLU A 219 -2.60 9.62 -7.41
CA GLU A 219 -2.37 9.15 -8.79
C GLU A 219 -1.71 7.76 -8.84
N GLY A 220 -1.30 7.23 -7.68
CA GLY A 220 -0.67 5.92 -7.60
C GLY A 220 -1.70 4.78 -7.66
N PHE A 221 -1.22 3.56 -7.87
CA PHE A 221 -1.99 2.32 -7.92
C PHE A 221 -2.52 1.89 -6.55
N ALA A 222 -1.86 2.29 -5.46
CA ALA A 222 -2.16 1.85 -4.10
C ALA A 222 -2.23 3.02 -3.11
N SER A 223 -2.82 2.78 -1.94
CA SER A 223 -2.62 3.65 -0.77
C SER A 223 -1.40 3.21 0.05
N PRO A 224 -0.88 4.05 0.96
CA PRO A 224 0.10 3.63 1.96
C PRO A 224 -0.45 2.48 2.81
N TYR A 225 0.28 1.38 2.91
CA TYR A 225 -0.10 0.27 3.81
C TYR A 225 0.49 0.44 5.22
N ASN A 226 1.54 1.25 5.39
CA ASN A 226 2.07 1.62 6.71
C ASN A 226 1.37 2.89 7.23
N PRO A 227 1.06 2.97 8.53
CA PRO A 227 0.44 4.15 9.12
C PRO A 227 1.32 5.39 9.00
N ARG A 228 0.65 6.53 8.78
CA ARG A 228 1.23 7.87 8.65
C ARG A 228 0.29 8.87 9.29
N GLN A 229 0.74 9.58 10.32
CA GLN A 229 -0.06 10.62 10.97
C GLN A 229 0.13 11.94 10.22
N LEU A 230 -0.84 12.33 9.39
CA LEU A 230 -0.84 13.65 8.75
C LEU A 230 -0.78 14.74 9.83
N GLN A 231 0.09 15.71 9.64
CA GLN A 231 0.26 16.87 10.51
C GLN A 231 0.21 18.16 9.69
N LEU A 232 -0.51 19.17 10.20
CA LEU A 232 -0.30 20.55 9.79
C LEU A 232 0.86 21.11 10.61
N ILE A 233 1.84 21.67 9.92
CA ILE A 233 3.01 22.31 10.51
C ILE A 233 2.83 23.82 10.41
N LEU A 234 2.89 24.50 11.56
CA LEU A 234 2.99 25.95 11.65
C LEU A 234 4.42 26.30 12.04
N ARG A 235 5.17 26.92 11.13
CA ARG A 235 6.52 27.42 11.43
C ARG A 235 6.48 28.93 11.55
N ASN A 236 6.78 29.45 12.73
CA ASN A 236 6.83 30.89 12.96
C ASN A 236 7.95 31.52 12.13
N LYS A 237 7.63 32.50 11.27
CA LYS A 237 8.60 33.07 10.33
C LYS A 237 9.74 33.84 10.99
N LEU A 238 9.51 34.39 12.19
CA LEU A 238 10.51 35.18 12.90
C LEU A 238 11.46 34.30 13.73
N SER A 239 10.91 33.38 14.52
CA SER A 239 11.68 32.55 15.47
C SER A 239 12.11 31.20 14.90
N GLY A 240 11.52 30.76 13.79
CA GLY A 240 11.69 29.41 13.25
C GLY A 240 11.02 28.30 14.08
N LYS A 241 10.36 28.63 15.20
CA LYS A 241 9.69 27.65 16.06
C LYS A 241 8.59 26.92 15.30
N VAL A 242 8.60 25.59 15.39
CA VAL A 242 7.62 24.71 14.74
C VAL A 242 6.57 24.23 15.76
N ILE A 243 5.32 24.21 15.32
CA ILE A 243 4.20 23.56 15.99
C ILE A 243 3.60 22.56 15.00
N ALA A 244 3.52 21.29 15.40
CA ALA A 244 2.88 20.25 14.60
C ALA A 244 1.52 19.89 15.21
N ILE A 245 0.46 19.95 14.39
CA ILE A 245 -0.91 19.63 14.81
C ILE A 245 -1.39 18.42 14.01
N PRO A 246 -1.68 17.27 14.66
CA PRO A 246 -2.17 16.10 13.96
C PRO A 246 -3.58 16.35 13.39
N LEU A 247 -3.78 15.96 12.13
CA LEU A 247 -5.09 15.99 11.47
C LEU A 247 -5.76 14.61 11.58
N GLN A 248 -7.07 14.61 11.83
CA GLN A 248 -7.86 13.40 12.04
C GLN A 248 -8.22 12.76 10.68
N THR A 249 -7.31 11.96 10.13
CA THR A 249 -7.51 11.22 8.88
C THR A 249 -6.64 9.97 8.88
N ASN A 250 -7.11 8.91 8.23
CA ASN A 250 -6.31 7.71 8.04
C ASN A 250 -5.67 7.76 6.63
N VAL A 251 -4.38 8.07 6.58
CA VAL A 251 -3.60 8.14 5.34
C VAL A 251 -3.56 6.79 4.60
N GLN A 252 -3.71 5.66 5.31
CA GLN A 252 -3.79 4.35 4.67
C GLN A 252 -5.06 4.17 3.82
N ARG A 253 -6.08 5.02 4.05
CA ARG A 253 -7.34 5.03 3.29
C ARG A 253 -7.36 6.08 2.18
N TRP A 254 -6.24 6.72 1.90
CA TRP A 254 -6.09 7.60 0.75
C TRP A 254 -5.89 6.76 -0.51
N PHE A 255 -6.93 5.99 -0.86
CA PHE A 255 -6.96 5.14 -2.05
C PHE A 255 -6.77 5.97 -3.33
N SER A 256 -6.43 5.29 -4.43
CA SER A 256 -6.32 5.91 -5.75
C SER A 256 -7.55 6.76 -6.08
N GLY A 257 -7.33 7.97 -6.57
CA GLY A 257 -8.37 8.96 -6.82
C GLY A 257 -8.41 10.09 -5.79
N LYS A 258 -9.58 10.75 -5.69
CA LYS A 258 -9.76 11.99 -4.91
C LYS A 258 -9.77 11.71 -3.41
N VAL A 259 -9.02 12.53 -2.66
CA VAL A 259 -8.99 12.53 -1.20
C VAL A 259 -9.37 13.92 -0.71
N GLU A 260 -10.32 13.99 0.23
CA GLU A 260 -10.79 15.25 0.81
C GLU A 260 -10.67 15.20 2.34
N ILE A 261 -10.11 16.27 2.89
CA ILE A 261 -9.92 16.43 4.33
C ILE A 261 -10.53 17.78 4.69
N LYS A 262 -11.57 17.77 5.53
CA LYS A 262 -12.20 19.00 6.03
C LYS A 262 -12.34 18.92 7.54
N GLN A 263 -11.68 19.83 8.24
CA GLN A 263 -11.60 19.82 9.71
C GLN A 263 -11.57 21.24 10.25
N ALA A 264 -11.91 21.40 11.53
CA ALA A 264 -11.65 22.60 12.30
C ALA A 264 -10.73 22.21 13.46
N ILE A 265 -9.49 22.73 13.46
CA ILE A 265 -8.49 22.37 14.46
C ILE A 265 -8.37 23.47 15.52
N LYS A 266 -8.09 23.08 16.76
CA LYS A 266 -7.75 24.03 17.82
C LYS A 266 -6.25 24.28 17.81
N LEU A 267 -5.86 25.54 17.82
CA LEU A 267 -4.45 25.91 18.03
C LEU A 267 -4.06 25.70 19.49
N PRO A 268 -2.77 25.47 19.80
CA PRO A 268 -2.29 25.47 21.18
C PRO A 268 -2.61 26.80 21.87
N GLY A 269 -3.16 26.75 23.09
CA GLY A 269 -3.60 27.96 23.79
C GLY A 269 -2.48 28.97 24.13
N ASN A 270 -1.22 28.55 24.03
CA ASN A 270 -0.02 29.37 24.24
C ASN A 270 0.70 29.72 22.93
N ILE A 271 0.04 29.57 21.78
CA ILE A 271 0.62 29.98 20.49
C ILE A 271 0.91 31.48 20.51
N ALA A 272 2.12 31.86 20.09
CA ALA A 272 2.52 33.26 20.07
C ALA A 272 1.84 33.98 18.90
N ALA A 273 1.47 35.24 19.09
CA ALA A 273 1.07 36.09 17.98
C ALA A 273 2.23 36.26 16.99
N GLY A 274 1.91 36.41 15.71
CA GLY A 274 2.90 36.58 14.64
C GLY A 274 2.50 35.86 13.35
N GLU A 275 3.42 35.87 12.39
CA GLU A 275 3.22 35.25 11.09
C GLU A 275 3.83 33.85 11.05
N TYR A 276 3.07 32.90 10.51
CA TYR A 276 3.46 31.49 10.39
C TYR A 276 3.36 31.08 8.92
N GLU A 277 4.38 30.38 8.41
CA GLU A 277 4.21 29.59 7.19
C GLU A 277 3.53 28.26 7.53
N LEU A 278 2.68 27.78 6.62
CA LEU A 278 1.97 26.51 6.76
C LEU A 278 2.58 25.44 5.85
N LEU A 279 2.83 24.27 6.42
CA LEU A 279 3.33 23.09 5.71
C LEU A 279 2.54 21.83 6.12
N LEU A 280 2.66 20.75 5.35
CA LEU A 280 2.17 19.42 5.71
C LEU A 280 3.34 18.48 5.95
N ASP A 281 3.18 17.60 6.92
CA ASP A 281 4.10 16.50 7.17
C ASP A 281 3.33 15.18 7.26
N LEU A 282 3.92 14.12 6.71
CA LEU A 282 3.40 12.75 6.71
C LEU A 282 4.53 11.81 7.15
N PRO A 283 5.02 11.95 8.39
CA PRO A 283 6.21 11.25 8.82
C PRO A 283 5.91 9.77 9.07
N ASP A 284 6.96 8.95 9.12
CA ASP A 284 6.84 7.58 9.61
C ASP A 284 6.33 7.56 11.06
N GLU A 285 5.54 6.55 11.39
CA GLU A 285 4.96 6.40 12.73
C GLU A 285 6.03 6.01 13.78
N SER A 286 7.09 5.30 13.37
CA SER A 286 8.15 4.87 14.27
C SER A 286 8.91 6.05 14.86
N ALA A 287 9.08 6.07 16.18
CA ALA A 287 9.84 7.12 16.87
C ALA A 287 11.27 7.28 16.32
N SER A 288 11.92 6.20 15.89
CA SER A 288 13.28 6.23 15.34
C SER A 288 13.37 6.79 13.92
N LEU A 289 12.25 6.87 13.21
CA LEU A 289 12.18 7.30 11.80
C LEU A 289 11.39 8.60 11.61
N LYS A 290 10.50 8.96 12.55
CA LYS A 290 9.61 10.12 12.46
C LYS A 290 10.33 11.44 12.16
N GLY A 291 11.55 11.61 12.67
CA GLY A 291 12.37 12.81 12.45
C GLY A 291 13.30 12.75 11.23
N ARG A 292 13.24 11.68 10.43
CA ARG A 292 14.11 11.47 9.26
C ARG A 292 13.35 11.83 7.98
N PRO A 293 13.78 12.87 7.23
CA PRO A 293 13.04 13.38 6.08
C PRO A 293 12.83 12.34 4.97
N GLU A 294 13.76 11.41 4.79
CA GLU A 294 13.69 10.33 3.80
C GLU A 294 12.59 9.29 4.10
N TYR A 295 11.99 9.33 5.29
CA TYR A 295 10.84 8.49 5.67
C TYR A 295 9.51 9.26 5.74
N SER A 296 9.50 10.58 5.47
CA SER A 296 8.26 11.34 5.31
C SER A 296 7.74 11.25 3.87
N ILE A 297 6.42 11.32 3.70
CA ILE A 297 5.82 11.30 2.35
C ILE A 297 5.97 12.68 1.70
N ARG A 298 6.73 12.68 0.59
CA ARG A 298 6.82 13.80 -0.35
C ARG A 298 5.60 13.87 -1.26
N LEU A 299 4.96 15.03 -1.32
CA LEU A 299 3.90 15.32 -2.29
C LEU A 299 4.50 15.53 -3.68
N ALA A 300 3.76 15.11 -4.70
CA ALA A 300 4.13 15.14 -6.10
C ALA A 300 4.00 16.52 -6.77
N ASN A 301 4.06 17.60 -5.97
CA ASN A 301 3.96 18.98 -6.40
C ASN A 301 5.35 19.59 -6.61
N LYS A 302 5.48 20.50 -7.59
CA LYS A 302 6.71 21.26 -7.81
C LYS A 302 6.92 22.26 -6.67
N ASP A 303 8.19 22.48 -6.30
CA ASP A 303 8.62 23.52 -5.36
C ASP A 303 7.97 23.49 -3.96
N CYS A 304 7.37 22.36 -3.58
CA CYS A 304 6.73 22.19 -2.27
C CYS A 304 7.61 21.46 -1.25
N TRP A 305 8.52 20.58 -1.69
CA TRP A 305 9.27 19.69 -0.79
C TRP A 305 10.48 20.36 -0.14
N GLU A 306 10.62 20.22 1.19
CA GLU A 306 11.78 20.63 1.96
C GLU A 306 12.69 19.45 2.32
N GLU A 307 13.78 19.28 1.57
CA GLU A 307 14.70 18.14 1.74
C GLU A 307 15.26 17.97 3.17
N LYS A 308 15.45 19.07 3.92
CA LYS A 308 16.04 19.01 5.26
C LYS A 308 15.08 18.55 6.35
N THR A 309 13.79 18.81 6.18
CA THR A 309 12.76 18.62 7.23
C THR A 309 11.78 17.52 6.87
N GLY A 310 11.62 17.23 5.58
CA GLY A 310 10.60 16.32 5.07
C GLY A 310 9.22 16.97 4.97
N TYR A 311 9.14 18.30 5.07
CA TYR A 311 7.86 19.01 5.03
C TYR A 311 7.47 19.40 3.60
N ASN A 312 6.17 19.49 3.38
CA ASN A 312 5.57 19.92 2.12
C ASN A 312 4.96 21.32 2.31
N LYS A 313 5.59 22.35 1.76
CA LYS A 313 5.12 23.74 1.79
C LYS A 313 3.73 23.85 1.15
N LEU A 314 2.83 24.52 1.83
CA LEU A 314 1.52 24.91 1.28
C LEU A 314 1.58 26.28 0.58
N ASN A 315 2.73 26.96 0.62
CA ASN A 315 2.92 28.31 0.10
C ASN A 315 1.87 29.30 0.62
N HIS A 316 1.47 29.12 1.88
CA HIS A 316 0.45 29.91 2.56
C HIS A 316 0.98 30.45 3.88
N SER A 317 0.53 31.65 4.25
CA SER A 317 0.91 32.30 5.50
C SER A 317 -0.33 32.61 6.33
N LEU A 318 -0.22 32.39 7.64
CA LEU A 318 -1.25 32.65 8.63
C LEU A 318 -0.74 33.69 9.64
N ILE A 319 -1.50 34.75 9.82
CA ILE A 319 -1.29 35.73 10.89
C ILE A 319 -2.12 35.30 12.10
N ILE A 320 -1.44 35.08 13.22
CA ILE A 320 -2.09 34.82 14.50
C ILE A 320 -2.11 36.10 15.33
N GLU A 321 -3.31 36.51 15.71
CA GLU A 321 -3.55 37.62 16.62
C GLU A 321 -3.87 37.13 18.04
N ARG A 322 -3.72 38.03 19.00
CA ARG A 322 -4.13 37.78 20.39
C ARG A 322 -5.64 37.77 20.54
#